data_AF-A0AAU4BXE0-F1
#
_entry.id   AF-A0AAU4BXE0-F1
#
_cell.length_a   1.000
_cell.length_b   1.000
_cell.length_c   1.000
_cell.angle_alpha   90.00
_cell.angle_beta   90.00
_cell.angle_gamma   90.00
#
_symmetry.space_group_name_H-M   'P 1'
#
loop_
_entity.id
_entity.type
_entity.pdbx_description
1 polymer ?
#
loop_
_entity_poly.entity_id
_entity_poly.type
_entity_poly.pdbx_seq_one_letter_code
_entity_poly.pdbx_strand_id
1 'polypeptide(L)' 'MAKIIESKREDKPLPEAPEPDKPGKVLDLMAALTESVQKAKASRGEGDRPRPRPQATATSARPRC' A
#
# COMPACT_ATOMS: atom_id res chain seq x y z
N MET A 1 -25.19 -3.52 14.21
CA MET A 1 -25.41 -3.66 12.76
C MET A 1 -26.89 -3.82 12.39
N ALA A 2 -27.65 -4.74 13.00
CA ALA A 2 -29.07 -4.97 12.69
C ALA A 2 -29.96 -3.70 12.70
N LYS A 3 -29.83 -2.84 13.71
CA LYS A 3 -30.60 -1.59 13.86
C LYS A 3 -30.44 -0.59 12.70
N ILE A 4 -29.27 -0.56 12.06
CA ILE A 4 -28.99 0.33 10.92
C ILE A 4 -29.74 -0.15 9.67
N ILE A 5 -29.80 -1.48 9.49
CA ILE A 5 -30.48 -2.12 8.36
C ILE A 5 -31.99 -1.87 8.45
N GLU A 6 -32.57 -2.00 9.64
CA GLU A 6 -33.99 -1.71 9.89
C GLU A 6 -34.33 -0.25 9.63
N SER A 7 -33.54 0.71 10.17
CA SER A 7 -33.77 2.13 9.91
C SER A 7 -33.74 2.47 8.42
N LYS A 8 -32.80 1.92 7.65
CA LYS A 8 -32.73 2.12 6.18
C LYS A 8 -33.90 1.47 5.43
N ARG A 9 -34.42 0.36 5.92
CA ARG A 9 -35.53 -0.38 5.29
C ARG A 9 -36.87 0.32 5.53
N GLU A 10 -37.01 1.01 6.64
CA GLU A 10 -38.24 1.69 7.06
C GLU A 10 -38.20 3.21 6.83
N ASP A 11 -37.21 3.73 6.09
CA ASP A 11 -36.94 5.17 5.89
C ASP A 11 -36.95 5.98 7.21
N LYS A 12 -36.54 5.33 8.31
CA LYS A 12 -36.42 5.93 9.63
C LYS A 12 -35.03 6.55 9.80
N PRO A 13 -34.90 7.58 10.67
CA PRO A 13 -33.61 8.19 10.95
C PRO A 13 -32.60 7.15 11.43
N LEU A 14 -31.36 7.31 10.97
CA LEU A 14 -30.26 6.43 11.36
C LEU A 14 -29.95 6.63 12.85
N PRO A 15 -29.62 5.55 13.58
CA PRO A 15 -29.17 5.68 14.96
C PRO A 15 -27.87 6.47 15.01
N GLU A 16 -27.71 7.31 16.05
CA GLU A 16 -26.47 8.02 16.29
C GLU A 16 -25.32 7.03 16.48
N ALA A 17 -24.23 7.27 15.75
CA ALA A 17 -22.99 6.55 15.96
C ALA A 17 -22.28 7.15 17.17
N PRO A 18 -21.71 6.33 18.07
CA PRO A 18 -20.90 6.85 19.16
C PRO A 18 -19.73 7.65 18.59
N GLU A 19 -19.53 8.85 19.12
CA GLU A 19 -18.37 9.65 18.76
C GLU A 19 -17.09 8.90 19.15
N PRO A 20 -16.05 8.93 18.31
CA PRO A 20 -14.78 8.34 18.66
C PRO A 20 -14.19 9.08 19.87
N ASP A 21 -13.88 8.36 20.94
CA ASP A 21 -13.31 8.89 22.19
C ASP A 21 -12.00 9.68 21.99
N LYS A 22 -11.30 9.48 20.87
CA LYS A 22 -10.01 10.11 20.57
C LYS A 22 -9.95 10.61 19.14
N PRO A 23 -9.36 11.79 18.90
CA PRO A 23 -9.07 12.25 17.55
C PRO A 23 -8.13 11.26 16.86
N GLY A 24 -8.42 10.95 15.60
CA GLY A 24 -7.57 10.08 14.78
C GLY A 24 -6.19 10.70 14.54
N LYS A 25 -5.17 9.86 14.33
CA LYS A 25 -3.83 10.33 13.96
C LYS A 25 -3.80 10.65 12.47
N VAL A 26 -3.52 11.90 12.12
CA VAL A 26 -3.21 12.29 10.74
C VAL A 26 -1.77 11.91 10.44
N LEU A 27 -1.56 11.04 9.47
CA LEU A 27 -0.23 10.61 9.03
C LEU A 27 0.16 11.35 7.75
N ASP A 28 1.40 11.80 7.68
CA ASP A 28 2.00 12.18 6.41
C ASP A 28 2.29 10.92 5.59
N LEU A 29 1.52 10.73 4.53
CA LEU A 29 1.63 9.57 3.65
C LEU A 29 2.99 9.53 2.94
N MET A 30 3.58 10.66 2.58
CA MET A 30 4.89 10.69 1.91
C MET A 30 6.01 10.23 2.85
N ALA A 31 5.97 10.67 4.10
CA ALA A 31 6.91 10.22 5.13
C ALA A 31 6.75 8.72 5.43
N ALA A 32 5.53 8.26 5.70
CA ALA A 32 5.24 6.86 6.03
C ALA A 32 5.62 5.89 4.88
N LEU A 33 5.38 6.28 3.63
CA LEU A 33 5.81 5.53 2.47
C LEU A 33 7.34 5.46 2.38
N THR A 34 8.03 6.57 2.63
CA THR A 34 9.50 6.62 2.59
C THR A 34 10.12 5.70 3.64
N GLU A 35 9.64 5.74 4.87
CA GLU A 35 10.08 4.85 5.96
C GLU A 35 9.84 3.38 5.60
N SER A 36 8.68 3.06 5.05
CA SER A 36 8.34 1.69 4.62
C SER A 36 9.30 1.17 3.55
N VAL A 37 9.63 2.00 2.55
CA VAL A 37 10.59 1.65 1.50
C VAL A 37 12.01 1.49 2.06
N GLN A 38 12.44 2.37 2.96
CA GLN A 38 13.76 2.28 3.59
C GLN A 38 13.89 0.98 4.40
N LYS A 39 12.87 0.63 5.20
CA LYS A 39 12.83 -0.62 5.96
C LYS A 39 12.89 -1.85 5.05
N ALA A 40 12.16 -1.83 3.93
CA ALA A 40 12.19 -2.91 2.95
C ALA A 40 13.57 -3.05 2.29
N LYS A 41 14.24 -1.94 1.94
CA LYS A 41 15.61 -1.94 1.39
C LYS A 41 16.62 -2.50 2.40
N ALA A 42 16.54 -2.07 3.66
CA ALA A 42 17.39 -2.57 4.74
C ALA A 42 17.19 -4.09 4.95
N SER A 43 15.93 -4.56 4.96
CA SER A 43 15.63 -5.99 5.08
C SER A 43 16.17 -6.82 3.91
N ARG A 44 16.32 -6.24 2.72
CA ARG A 44 16.91 -6.91 1.55
C ARG A 44 18.44 -6.82 1.52
N GLY A 45 19.07 -6.11 2.46
CA GLY A 45 20.51 -5.84 2.41
C GLY A 45 20.92 -4.94 1.23
N GLU A 46 19.96 -4.19 0.68
CA GLU A 46 20.15 -3.31 -0.48
C GLU A 46 20.67 -1.95 -0.02
N GLY A 47 21.84 -1.97 0.65
CA GLY A 47 22.69 -0.80 0.83
C GLY A 47 23.57 -0.67 -0.41
N ASP A 48 23.25 0.33 -1.25
CA ASP A 48 24.05 0.77 -2.40
C ASP A 48 24.45 -0.29 -3.44
N ARG A 49 23.65 -1.37 -3.57
CA ARG A 49 23.86 -2.32 -4.67
C ARG A 49 23.19 -1.79 -5.94
N PRO A 50 23.92 -1.63 -7.05
CA PRO A 50 23.31 -1.27 -8.32
C PRO A 50 22.28 -2.35 -8.67
N ARG A 51 21.02 -1.95 -8.88
CA ARG A 51 20.04 -2.86 -9.46
C ARG A 51 20.59 -3.32 -10.81
N PRO A 52 20.64 -4.62 -11.10
CA PRO A 52 21.04 -5.07 -12.42
C PRO A 52 20.07 -4.44 -13.42
N ARG A 53 20.58 -3.53 -14.27
CA ARG A 53 19.85 -3.13 -15.47
C ARG A 53 19.64 -4.42 -16.27
N PRO A 54 18.45 -4.69 -16.84
CA PRO A 54 18.31 -5.78 -17.78
C PRO A 54 19.27 -5.49 -18.93
N GLN A 55 20.43 -6.13 -18.90
CA GLN A 55 21.31 -6.17 -20.06
C GLN A 55 20.53 -6.98 -21.08
N ALA A 56 20.08 -6.34 -22.14
CA ALA A 56 19.59 -7.06 -23.31
C ALA A 56 20.73 -7.99 -23.73
N THR A 57 20.62 -9.27 -23.37
CA THR A 57 21.55 -10.28 -23.85
C THR A 57 21.32 -10.35 -25.34
N ALA A 58 22.23 -9.74 -26.10
CA ALA A 58 22.33 -9.99 -27.52
C ALA A 58 22.55 -11.49 -27.69
N THR A 59 21.47 -12.19 -28.03
CA THR A 59 21.50 -13.57 -28.52
C THR A 59 22.23 -13.56 -29.85
N SER A 60 23.55 -13.60 -29.77
CA SER A 60 24.39 -14.15 -30.83
C SER A 60 24.09 -15.64 -30.93
N ALA A 61 23.26 -16.00 -31.90
CA ALA A 61 23.08 -17.36 -32.38
C ALA A 61 22.53 -17.23 -33.82
N ARG A 62 23.15 -17.69 -34.91
CA ARG A 62 24.37 -18.44 -35.26
C ARG A 62 24.63 -18.13 -36.76
N PRO A 63 25.86 -18.22 -37.31
CA PRO A 63 26.02 -18.33 -38.75
C PRO A 63 26.02 -19.80 -39.14
N ARG A 64 24.94 -20.32 -39.77
CA ARG A 64 24.96 -21.54 -40.60
C ARG A 64 23.76 -21.54 -41.58
N CYS A 65 24.02 -21.17 -42.83
CA CYS A 65 23.78 -21.93 -44.07
C CYS A 65 24.32 -21.09 -45.24
#